data_AF-F0G3M0-F1
#
_entry.id   AF-F0G3M0-F1
#
_cell.length_a   1.000
_cell.length_b   1.000
_cell.length_c   1.000
_cell.angle_alpha   90.00
_cell.angle_beta   90.00
_cell.angle_gamma   90.00
#
_symmetry.space_group_name_H-M   'P 1'
#
loop_
_entity.id
_entity.type
_entity.pdbx_description
1 polymer ?
#
loop_
_entity_poly.entity_id
_entity_poly.type
_entity_poly.pdbx_seq_one_letter_code
_entity_poly.pdbx_strand_id
1 'polypeptide(L)'
;MEFERLFEGKPWPATTERIGVMSVDSLNREWEFVAEELGYLAAKSKDGKAALLGRMCKRDDGKFCVEVMVRAKIENNKPCRYEFWHIDRADEPRHVWRLHEVLLPRQQVPAGRCQRM
;
A
#
# COMPACT_ATOMS: atom_id res chain seq x y z
N MET A 1 6.87 1.80 11.34
CA MET A 1 5.91 2.92 11.31
C MET A 1 4.56 2.32 11.58
N GLU A 2 3.85 2.77 12.60
CA GLU A 2 2.48 2.29 12.89
C GLU A 2 1.51 2.92 11.87
N PHE A 3 0.63 2.12 11.28
CA PHE A 3 -0.29 2.57 10.24
C PHE A 3 -1.23 3.67 10.74
N GLU A 4 -1.58 3.69 12.03
CA GLU A 4 -2.45 4.69 12.68
C GLU A 4 -1.95 6.12 12.45
N ARG A 5 -0.63 6.32 12.52
CA ARG A 5 -0.03 7.65 12.39
C ARG A 5 -0.28 8.27 11.01
N LEU A 6 -0.52 7.45 10.00
CA LEU A 6 -0.80 7.92 8.65
C LEU A 6 -2.19 8.57 8.55
N PHE A 7 -3.11 8.24 9.46
CA PHE A 7 -4.48 8.75 9.47
C PHE A 7 -4.65 10.06 10.24
N GLU A 8 -3.63 10.53 10.95
CA GLU A 8 -3.71 11.72 11.78
C GLU A 8 -3.82 13.01 10.95
N GLY A 9 -4.66 13.95 11.40
CA GLY A 9 -4.71 15.32 10.88
C GLY A 9 -5.35 15.51 9.49
N LYS A 10 -5.91 14.47 8.88
CA LYS A 10 -6.57 14.54 7.56
C LYS A 10 -8.03 14.06 7.62
N PRO A 11 -8.96 14.68 6.87
CA PRO A 11 -10.30 14.13 6.67
C PRO A 11 -10.22 12.94 5.71
N TRP A 12 -10.85 11.82 6.09
CA TRP A 12 -10.87 10.59 5.30
C TRP A 12 -12.27 10.30 4.76
N PRO A 13 -12.38 9.75 3.54
CA PRO A 13 -13.67 9.35 2.98
C PRO A 13 -14.32 8.28 3.85
N ALA A 14 -15.64 8.36 3.98
CA ALA A 14 -16.43 7.32 4.61
C ALA A 14 -16.45 6.06 3.72
N THR A 15 -16.38 4.88 4.34
CA THR A 15 -16.60 3.61 3.65
C THR A 15 -17.50 2.70 4.45
N THR A 16 -18.33 1.94 3.73
CA THR A 16 -19.12 0.85 4.31
C THR A 16 -18.27 -0.43 4.38
N GLU A 17 -18.71 -1.42 5.17
CA GLU A 17 -18.07 -2.73 5.20
C GLU A 17 -18.26 -3.43 3.84
N ARG A 18 -17.19 -3.48 3.05
CA ARG A 18 -17.12 -4.15 1.75
C ARG A 18 -16.00 -5.19 1.76
N ILE A 19 -16.10 -6.19 0.88
CA ILE A 19 -14.99 -7.13 0.63
C ILE A 19 -13.75 -6.31 0.27
N GLY A 20 -12.61 -6.59 0.90
CA GLY A 20 -11.37 -5.85 0.66
C GLY A 20 -11.14 -4.68 1.62
N VAL A 21 -12.03 -4.39 2.57
CA VAL A 21 -11.73 -3.44 3.66
C VAL A 21 -10.88 -4.14 4.74
N MET A 22 -9.75 -3.55 5.09
CA MET A 22 -8.82 -4.03 6.11
C MET A 22 -8.69 -3.01 7.24
N SER A 23 -8.78 -3.48 8.49
CA SER A 23 -8.56 -2.61 9.65
C SER A 23 -7.08 -2.24 9.79
N VAL A 24 -6.82 -1.13 10.48
CA VAL A 24 -5.44 -0.73 10.82
C VAL A 24 -4.75 -1.78 11.69
N ASP A 25 -5.48 -2.41 12.61
CA ASP A 25 -4.95 -3.52 13.43
C ASP A 25 -4.45 -4.69 12.57
N SER A 26 -5.21 -5.08 11.54
CA SER A 26 -4.81 -6.15 10.60
C SER A 26 -3.59 -5.73 9.78
N LEU A 27 -3.54 -4.47 9.34
CA LEU A 27 -2.37 -3.92 8.64
C LEU A 27 -1.11 -3.99 9.50
N ASN A 28 -1.15 -3.51 10.74
CA ASN A 28 0.00 -3.55 11.65
C ASN A 28 0.47 -4.97 11.94
N ARG A 29 -0.43 -5.96 11.95
CA ARG A 29 -0.08 -7.36 12.20
C ARG A 29 0.65 -8.00 11.02
N GLU A 30 0.14 -7.84 9.81
CA GLU A 30 0.56 -8.65 8.66
C GLU A 30 1.40 -7.89 7.62
N TRP A 31 1.39 -6.56 7.67
CA TRP A 31 1.94 -5.70 6.63
C TRP A 31 2.98 -4.72 7.15
N GLU A 32 3.82 -4.26 6.24
CA GLU A 32 4.82 -3.22 6.43
C GLU A 32 4.50 -2.07 5.50
N PHE A 33 4.46 -0.86 6.06
CA PHE A 33 4.27 0.36 5.29
C PHE A 33 5.42 0.57 4.29
N VAL A 34 5.06 0.92 3.05
CA VAL A 34 6.02 1.24 1.99
C VAL A 34 5.94 2.72 1.63
N ALA A 35 4.75 3.21 1.29
CA ALA A 35 4.53 4.61 0.88
C ALA A 35 3.09 5.07 1.10
N GLU A 36 2.90 6.38 1.31
CA GLU A 36 1.60 7.06 1.29
C GLU A 36 1.67 8.19 0.27
N GLU A 37 0.69 8.27 -0.62
CA GLU A 37 0.58 9.37 -1.57
C GLU A 37 -0.88 9.65 -1.89
N LEU A 38 -1.31 10.91 -1.71
CA LEU A 38 -2.65 11.40 -2.07
C LEU A 38 -3.78 10.55 -1.46
N GLY A 39 -3.61 10.07 -0.23
CA GLY A 39 -4.58 9.23 0.47
C GLY A 39 -4.62 7.76 0.01
N TYR A 40 -3.65 7.35 -0.80
CA TYR A 40 -3.36 5.97 -1.13
C TYR A 40 -2.20 5.47 -0.29
N LEU A 41 -2.32 4.23 0.17
CA LEU A 41 -1.32 3.54 0.95
C LEU A 41 -0.82 2.31 0.19
N ALA A 42 0.49 2.20 0.05
CA ALA A 42 1.16 1.00 -0.41
C ALA A 42 1.82 0.27 0.76
N ALA A 43 1.65 -1.05 0.79
CA ALA A 43 2.24 -1.89 1.81
C ALA A 43 2.72 -3.22 1.22
N LYS A 44 3.70 -3.82 1.89
CA LYS A 44 4.24 -5.14 1.58
C LYS A 44 3.93 -6.08 2.73
N SER A 45 3.61 -7.34 2.47
CA SER A 45 3.43 -8.30 3.55
C SER A 45 4.76 -8.52 4.28
N LYS A 46 4.71 -8.78 5.59
CA LYS A 46 5.93 -9.01 6.39
C LYS A 46 6.75 -10.22 5.94
N ASP A 47 6.09 -11.21 5.34
CA ASP A 47 6.77 -12.36 4.72
C ASP A 47 7.38 -12.04 3.35
N GLY A 48 7.14 -10.83 2.84
CA GLY A 48 7.62 -10.30 1.58
C GLY A 48 7.03 -10.91 0.32
N LYS A 49 5.99 -11.75 0.44
CA LYS A 49 5.39 -12.51 -0.68
C LYS A 49 4.22 -11.81 -1.35
N ALA A 50 3.73 -10.71 -0.78
CA ALA A 50 2.61 -9.97 -1.33
C ALA A 50 2.80 -8.46 -1.15
N ALA A 51 2.08 -7.70 -1.96
CA ALA A 51 1.92 -6.28 -1.78
C ALA A 51 0.47 -5.87 -2.03
N LEU A 52 0.11 -4.72 -1.48
CA LEU A 52 -1.19 -4.12 -1.71
C LEU A 52 -1.07 -2.61 -1.94
N LEU A 53 -2.06 -2.09 -2.68
CA LEU A 53 -2.40 -0.69 -2.76
C LEU A 53 -3.83 -0.53 -2.27
N GLY A 54 -4.04 0.37 -1.32
CA GLY A 54 -5.36 0.64 -0.79
C GLY A 54 -5.60 2.12 -0.57
N ARG A 55 -6.88 2.49 -0.49
CA ARG A 55 -7.32 3.84 -0.17
C ARG A 55 -7.51 3.95 1.33
N MET A 56 -6.99 5.00 1.93
CA MET A 56 -7.20 5.27 3.35
C MET A 56 -8.60 5.86 3.56
N CYS A 57 -9.37 5.24 4.46
CA CYS A 57 -10.78 5.53 4.70
C CYS A 57 -11.10 5.53 6.19
N LYS A 58 -12.31 6.00 6.53
CA LYS A 58 -12.92 5.88 7.86
C LYS A 58 -14.24 5.14 7.75
N ARG A 59 -14.46 4.17 8.62
CA ARG A 59 -15.74 3.44 8.74
C ARG A 59 -16.79 4.30 9.41
N ASP A 60 -18.05 3.92 9.24
CA ASP A 60 -19.21 4.56 9.89
C ASP A 60 -19.15 4.48 11.43
N ASP A 61 -18.47 3.47 11.99
CA ASP A 61 -18.19 3.35 13.44
C ASP A 61 -17.03 4.25 13.93
N GLY A 62 -16.50 5.08 13.03
CA GLY A 62 -15.43 6.03 13.33
C GLY A 62 -14.02 5.43 13.30
N LYS A 63 -13.86 4.14 13.00
CA LYS A 63 -12.53 3.50 12.95
C LYS A 63 -11.85 3.72 11.60
N PHE A 64 -10.53 3.90 11.63
CA PHE A 64 -9.72 3.96 10.42
C PHE A 64 -9.56 2.59 9.77
N CYS A 65 -9.51 2.58 8.45
CA CYS A 65 -9.32 1.36 7.67
C CYS A 65 -8.70 1.69 6.31
N VAL A 66 -8.30 0.65 5.60
CA VAL A 66 -7.88 0.74 4.21
C VAL A 66 -8.81 -0.09 3.36
N GLU A 67 -9.37 0.53 2.32
CA GLU A 67 -10.05 -0.17 1.25
C GLU A 67 -9.00 -0.66 0.25
N VAL A 68 -8.72 -1.97 0.25
CA VAL A 68 -7.76 -2.58 -0.66
C VAL A 68 -8.33 -2.55 -2.08
N MET A 69 -7.60 -1.93 -3.00
CA MET A 69 -7.99 -1.85 -4.40
C MET A 69 -7.17 -2.78 -5.28
N VAL A 70 -5.90 -2.98 -4.94
CA VAL A 70 -5.00 -3.89 -5.65
C VAL A 70 -4.25 -4.72 -4.64
N ARG A 71 -4.15 -6.03 -4.90
CA ARG A 71 -3.19 -6.91 -4.25
C ARG A 71 -2.42 -7.65 -5.33
N ALA A 72 -1.14 -7.87 -5.09
CA ALA A 72 -0.29 -8.65 -5.98
C ALA A 72 0.55 -9.63 -5.16
N LYS A 73 0.86 -10.79 -5.75
CA LYS A 73 1.95 -11.62 -5.25
C LYS A 73 3.28 -11.01 -5.65
N ILE A 74 4.33 -11.29 -4.89
CA ILE A 74 5.69 -10.91 -5.23
C ILE A 74 6.43 -12.19 -5.61
N GLU A 75 6.83 -12.28 -6.87
CA GLU A 75 7.69 -13.35 -7.40
C GLU A 75 8.93 -12.69 -8.00
N ASN A 76 10.14 -13.19 -7.68
CA ASN A 76 11.40 -12.62 -8.15
C ASN A 76 11.54 -11.10 -7.92
N ASN A 77 11.13 -10.61 -6.74
CA ASN A 77 11.10 -9.19 -6.35
C ASN A 77 10.24 -8.30 -7.26
N LYS A 78 9.29 -8.88 -8.00
CA LYS A 78 8.36 -8.15 -8.85
C LYS A 78 6.91 -8.50 -8.49
N PRO A 79 6.03 -7.51 -8.41
CA PRO A 79 4.60 -7.78 -8.27
C PRO A 79 4.05 -8.51 -9.50
N CYS A 80 3.25 -9.54 -9.28
CA CYS A 80 2.61 -10.37 -10.29
C CYS A 80 1.23 -10.83 -9.79
N ARG A 81 0.43 -11.42 -10.69
CA ARG A 81 -0.92 -11.97 -10.38
C ARG A 81 -1.78 -10.97 -9.59
N TYR A 82 -2.14 -9.90 -10.27
CA TYR A 82 -2.92 -8.82 -9.68
C TYR A 82 -4.36 -9.24 -9.43
N GLU A 83 -4.83 -8.92 -8.24
CA GLU A 83 -6.21 -9.02 -7.81
C GLU A 83 -6.72 -7.59 -7.58
N PHE A 84 -7.89 -7.28 -8.11
CA PHE A 84 -8.46 -5.94 -8.11
C PHE A 84 -9.84 -5.93 -7.46
N TRP A 85 -10.12 -4.89 -6.68
CA TRP A 85 -11.43 -4.66 -6.06
C TRP A 85 -11.84 -3.20 -6.19
N HIS A 86 -13.13 -2.97 -6.43
CA HIS A 86 -13.78 -1.64 -6.42
C HIS A 86 -13.12 -0.58 -7.31
N ILE A 87 -12.36 -1.00 -8.33
CA ILE A 87 -11.78 -0.11 -9.34
C ILE A 87 -12.40 -0.40 -10.69
N ASP A 88 -12.55 0.65 -11.48
CA ASP A 88 -12.93 0.52 -12.88
C ASP A 88 -11.79 -0.13 -13.68
N ARG A 89 -12.12 -0.98 -14.65
CA ARG A 89 -11.12 -1.67 -15.47
C ARG A 89 -10.18 -0.70 -16.20
N ALA A 90 -10.68 0.48 -16.55
CA ALA A 90 -9.89 1.53 -17.19
C ALA A 90 -8.78 2.08 -16.27
N ASP A 91 -8.98 2.00 -14.95
CA ASP A 91 -8.05 2.50 -13.94
C ASP A 91 -7.06 1.44 -13.44
N GLU A 92 -7.27 0.16 -13.76
CA GLU A 92 -6.37 -0.94 -13.38
C GLU A 92 -4.90 -0.65 -13.74
N PRO A 93 -4.55 -0.24 -14.98
CA PRO A 93 -3.15 0.00 -15.35
C PRO A 93 -2.47 1.06 -14.49
N ARG A 94 -3.21 2.11 -14.11
CA ARG A 94 -2.70 3.21 -13.27
C ARG A 94 -2.36 2.70 -11.86
N HIS A 95 -3.20 1.86 -11.28
CA HIS A 95 -2.99 1.33 -9.94
C HIS A 95 -1.89 0.25 -9.92
N VAL A 96 -1.79 -0.57 -10.96
CA VAL A 96 -0.65 -1.49 -11.17
C VAL A 96 0.66 -0.73 -11.23
N TRP A 97 0.72 0.33 -12.03
CA TRP A 97 1.92 1.13 -12.20
C TRP A 97 2.37 1.75 -10.88
N ARG A 98 1.44 2.37 -10.13
CA ARG A 98 1.72 2.89 -8.77
C ARG A 98 2.31 1.83 -7.85
N LEU A 99 1.69 0.64 -7.81
CA LEU A 99 2.16 -0.45 -6.97
C LEU A 99 3.57 -0.91 -7.39
N HIS A 100 3.87 -0.92 -8.69
CA HIS A 100 5.21 -1.20 -9.20
C HIS A 100 6.24 -0.15 -8.78
N GLU A 101 5.92 1.14 -8.92
CA GLU A 101 6.86 2.23 -8.60
C GLU A 101 7.25 2.27 -7.12
N VAL A 102 6.30 2.02 -6.23
CA VAL A 102 6.53 2.07 -4.78
C VAL A 102 7.23 0.82 -4.26
N LEU A 103 7.04 -0.35 -4.89
CA LEU A 103 7.62 -1.62 -4.43
C LEU A 103 8.98 -1.93 -5.03
N LEU A 104 9.27 -1.44 -6.22
CA LEU A 104 10.61 -1.54 -6.75
C LEU A 104 11.49 -0.63 -5.89
N PRO A 105 12.55 -1.15 -5.26
CA PRO A 105 13.51 -0.26 -4.64
C PRO A 105 13.97 0.70 -5.73
N ARG A 106 13.74 2.01 -5.54
CA ARG A 106 14.69 2.98 -6.07
C ARG A 106 16.04 2.42 -5.67
N GLN A 107 16.85 1.98 -6.62
CA GLN A 107 18.18 1.52 -6.30
C GLN A 107 18.76 2.61 -5.41
N GLN A 108 18.99 2.30 -4.13
CA GLN A 108 19.94 3.06 -3.37
C GLN A 108 21.23 2.80 -4.13
N VAL A 109 21.57 3.72 -5.04
CA VAL A 109 22.94 3.85 -5.51
C VAL A 109 23.75 3.89 -4.23
N PRO A 110 24.64 2.93 -3.96
CA PRO A 110 25.32 2.87 -2.69
C PRO A 110 26.05 4.20 -2.50
N ALA A 111 25.62 4.96 -1.50
CA ALA A 111 26.34 6.13 -1.06
C ALA A 111 27.65 5.64 -0.43
N GLY A 112 28.71 5.57 -1.23
CA GLY A 112 30.07 5.44 -0.71
C GLY A 112 31.06 4.70 -1.59
N ARG A 113 31.89 5.48 -2.31
CA ARG A 113 33.37 5.40 -2.48
C ARG A 113 33.68 6.11 -3.80
N CYS A 114 34.41 7.22 -3.84
CA CYS A 114 35.81 7.28 -3.45
C CYS A 114 36.16 8.47 -2.53
N GLN A 115 36.82 8.14 -1.43
CA GLN A 115 37.82 8.99 -0.81
C GLN A 115 39.12 8.96 -1.64
N ARG A 116 39.81 10.10 -1.68
CA ARG A 116 41.25 10.31 -1.97
C ARG A 116 41.78 9.94 -3.37
N MET A 117 42.26 10.94 -4.10
CA MET A 117 43.70 11.30 -4.10
C MET A 117 43.83 12.82 -4.06
#